data_AF-A0A1W1BRH4-F1
#
_entry.id   AF-A0A1W1BRH4-F1
#
_cell.length_a   1.000
_cell.length_b   1.000
_cell.length_c   1.000
_cell.angle_alpha   90.00
_cell.angle_beta   90.00
_cell.angle_gamma   90.00
#
_symmetry.space_group_name_H-M   'P 1'
#
loop_
_entity.id
_entity.type
_entity.pdbx_description
1 polymer ?
#
loop_
_entity_poly.entity_id
_entity_poly.type
_entity_poly.pdbx_seq_one_letter_code
_entity_poly.pdbx_strand_id
1 'polypeptide(L)' 'MCYSIYESFGDYIGELVPQLLEKVDTRLVVLTGETFANQSLYGRIERTLGQYKTMMNRNLFIGKESGVYGGLYL' A
#
# COMPACT_ATOMS: atom_id res chain seq x y z
N MET A 1 -19.35 3.46 -10.45
CA MET A 1 -18.72 2.17 -10.82
C MET A 1 -17.21 2.18 -10.60
N CYS A 2 -16.43 3.17 -11.06
CA CYS A 2 -14.98 3.15 -10.82
C CYS A 2 -14.59 3.33 -9.34
N TYR A 3 -15.32 4.17 -8.60
CA TYR A 3 -15.12 4.37 -7.17
C TYR A 3 -15.30 3.07 -6.35
N SER A 4 -16.32 2.27 -6.67
CA SER A 4 -16.57 0.98 -6.00
C SER A 4 -15.47 -0.05 -6.26
N ILE A 5 -14.80 -0.01 -7.43
CA ILE A 5 -13.67 -0.92 -7.71
C ILE A 5 -12.51 -0.63 -6.76
N TYR A 6 -12.15 0.65 -6.57
CA TYR A 6 -11.07 1.02 -5.66
C TYR A 6 -11.39 0.71 -4.19
N GLU A 7 -12.64 0.88 -3.77
CA GLU A 7 -13.05 0.49 -2.41
C GLU A 7 -12.99 -1.02 -2.22
N SER A 8 -13.56 -1.81 -3.13
CA SER A 8 -13.51 -3.29 -3.03
C SER A 8 -12.07 -3.82 -3.09
N PHE A 9 -11.21 -3.20 -3.90
CA PHE A 9 -9.81 -3.56 -3.95
C PHE A 9 -9.07 -3.20 -2.65
N GLY A 10 -9.37 -2.02 -2.08
CA GLY A 10 -8.83 -1.60 -0.79
C GLY A 10 -9.27 -2.52 0.37
N ASP A 11 -10.53 -2.97 0.35
CA ASP A 11 -11.04 -3.97 1.30
C ASP A 11 -10.31 -5.30 1.19
N TYR A 12 -10.14 -5.80 -0.04
CA TYR A 12 -9.41 -7.03 -0.29
C TYR A 12 -7.96 -6.96 0.24
N ILE A 13 -7.24 -5.88 -0.04
CA ILE A 13 -5.88 -5.66 0.49
C ILE A 13 -5.91 -5.56 2.02
N GLY A 14 -6.89 -4.84 2.55
CA GLY A 14 -7.09 -4.63 3.98
C GLY A 14 -7.32 -5.91 4.77
N GLU A 15 -7.89 -6.95 4.16
CA GLU A 15 -8.07 -8.28 4.77
C GLU A 15 -6.85 -9.18 4.58
N LEU A 16 -6.24 -9.15 3.39
CA LEU A 16 -5.15 -10.05 3.04
C LEU A 16 -3.84 -9.71 3.77
N VAL A 17 -3.48 -8.42 3.84
CA VAL A 17 -2.20 -8.00 4.43
C VAL A 17 -2.10 -8.37 5.91
N PRO A 18 -3.10 -8.14 6.77
CA PRO A 18 -3.08 -8.59 8.17
C PRO A 18 -2.83 -10.09 8.31
N GLN A 19 -3.48 -10.92 7.50
CA GLN A 19 -3.30 -12.37 7.52
C GLN A 19 -1.88 -12.80 7.15
N LEU A 20 -1.21 -12.03 6.28
CA LEU A 20 0.20 -12.26 5.95
C LEU A 20 1.10 -11.82 7.11
N LEU A 21 0.82 -10.67 7.71
CA LEU A 21 1.58 -10.15 8.86
C LEU A 21 1.47 -11.06 10.09
N GLU A 22 0.37 -11.80 10.28
CA GLU A 22 0.27 -12.80 11.34
C GLU A 22 1.23 -13.99 11.14
N LYS A 23 1.66 -14.24 9.90
CA LYS A 23 2.55 -15.36 9.54
C LYS A 23 4.02 -14.97 9.51
N VAL A 24 4.34 -13.69 9.64
CA VAL A 24 5.70 -13.16 9.59
C VAL A 24 5.97 -12.30 10.82
N ASP A 25 7.21 -12.28 11.32
CA ASP A 25 7.57 -11.44 12.47
C ASP A 25 7.86 -9.99 12.04
N THR A 26 6.95 -9.39 11.27
CA THR A 26 7.04 -7.98 10.89
C THR A 26 5.68 -7.31 10.94
N ARG A 27 5.68 -6.03 11.29
CA ARG A 27 4.50 -5.15 11.29
C ARG A 27 4.68 -3.96 10.36
N LEU A 28 5.73 -3.99 9.55
CA LEU A 28 6.04 -2.96 8.57
C LEU A 28 5.38 -3.31 7.24
N VAL A 29 4.55 -2.39 6.73
CA VAL A 29 3.91 -2.51 5.42
C VAL A 29 4.38 -1.36 4.57
N VAL A 30 4.97 -1.64 3.41
CA VAL A 30 5.39 -0.61 2.46
C VAL A 30 4.43 -0.62 1.27
N LEU A 31 3.79 0.51 1.00
CA LEU A 31 2.90 0.71 -0.14
C LEU A 31 3.67 1.42 -1.26
N THR A 32 3.76 0.79 -2.43
CA THR A 32 4.49 1.30 -3.60
C THR A 32 3.72 1.07 -4.88
N GLY A 33 3.96 1.90 -5.90
CA GLY A 33 3.27 1.83 -7.20
C GLY A 33 2.16 2.88 -7.33
N GLU A 34 2.04 3.42 -8.53
CA GLU A 34 1.19 4.58 -8.88
C GLU A 34 -0.28 4.43 -8.47
N THR A 35 -0.81 3.21 -8.44
CA THR A 35 -2.19 2.92 -8.04
C THR A 35 -2.49 3.39 -6.62
N PHE A 36 -1.52 3.36 -5.70
CA PHE A 36 -1.72 3.82 -4.32
C PHE A 36 -1.76 5.34 -4.19
N ALA A 37 -1.42 6.10 -5.25
CA ALA A 37 -1.65 7.55 -5.28
C ALA A 37 -3.15 7.90 -5.40
N ASN A 38 -4.01 6.92 -5.70
CA ASN A 38 -5.46 7.12 -5.69
C ASN A 38 -5.96 7.34 -4.25
N GLN A 39 -6.52 8.53 -3.97
CA GLN A 39 -6.97 8.91 -2.63
C GLN A 39 -8.07 8.00 -2.07
N SER A 40 -8.97 7.48 -2.91
CA SER A 40 -10.04 6.59 -2.46
C SER A 40 -9.48 5.25 -2.00
N LEU A 41 -8.53 4.69 -2.76
CA LEU A 41 -7.83 3.48 -2.37
C LEU A 41 -6.96 3.71 -1.12
N TYR A 42 -6.18 4.79 -1.11
CA TYR A 42 -5.30 5.13 0.01
C TYR A 42 -6.09 5.31 1.31
N GLY A 43 -7.16 6.09 1.29
CA GLY A 43 -7.99 6.32 2.46
C GLY A 43 -8.67 5.06 2.99
N ARG A 44 -8.98 4.09 2.11
CA ARG A 44 -9.49 2.78 2.54
C ARG A 44 -8.42 1.96 3.24
N ILE A 45 -7.24 1.87 2.62
CA ILE A 45 -6.11 1.12 3.16
C ILE A 45 -5.61 1.71 4.47
N GLU A 46 -5.55 3.04 4.59
CA GLU A 46 -5.15 3.70 5.82
C GLU A 46 -6.11 3.39 6.99
N ARG A 47 -7.42 3.27 6.72
CA ARG A 47 -8.39 2.87 7.76
C ARG A 47 -8.18 1.44 8.24
N THR A 48 -7.88 0.51 7.34
CA THR A 48 -7.77 -0.92 7.68
C THR A 48 -6.37 -1.29 8.18
N LEU A 49 -5.33 -0.76 7.53
CA LEU A 49 -3.93 -1.05 7.81
C LEU A 49 -3.24 0.00 8.68
N GLY A 50 -3.87 1.12 9.00
CA GLY A 50 -3.27 2.19 9.83
C GLY A 50 -2.92 1.77 11.26
N GLN A 51 -3.45 0.62 11.71
CA GLN A 51 -3.02 -0.04 12.95
C GLN A 51 -1.61 -0.66 12.86
N TYR A 52 -1.09 -0.86 11.65
CA TYR A 52 0.27 -1.31 11.37
C TYR A 52 1.17 -0.13 10.99
N LYS A 53 2.48 -0.35 10.99
CA LYS A 53 3.43 0.67 10.54
C LYS A 53 3.44 0.70 9.01
N THR A 54 2.57 1.51 8.43
CA THR A 54 2.52 1.72 6.98
C THR A 54 3.54 2.80 6.56
N MET A 55 4.25 2.55 5.46
CA MET A 55 5.18 3.49 4.86
C MET A 55 4.84 3.67 3.39
N MET A 56 4.92 4.92 2.93
CA MET A 56 4.71 5.29 1.55
C MET A 56 5.70 6.38 1.16
N ASN A 57 6.04 6.43 -0.13
CA ASN A 57 6.97 7.40 -0.65
C ASN A 57 6.36 8.82 -0.56
N ARG A 58 7.06 9.74 0.13
CA ARG A 58 6.63 11.15 0.30
C ARG A 58 7.43 12.13 -0.54
N ASN A 59 8.71 11.82 -0.77
CA ASN A 59 9.67 12.75 -1.37
C ASN A 59 10.03 12.38 -2.80
N LEU A 60 9.82 11.13 -3.19
CA LEU A 60 10.02 10.65 -4.56
C LEU A 60 8.67 10.24 -5.14
N PHE A 61 8.59 10.25 -6.46
CA PHE A 61 7.38 9.84 -7.16
C PHE A 61 7.02 8.38 -6.83
N ILE A 62 5.74 8.07 -6.77
CA ILE A 62 5.26 6.73 -6.43
C ILE A 62 5.26 5.79 -7.66
N GLY A 63 5.52 6.33 -8.85
CA GLY A 63 5.52 5.62 -10.12
C GLY A 63 6.81 4.84 -10.43
N LYS A 64 6.89 4.34 -11.66
CA LYS A 64 7.94 3.42 -12.13
C LYS A 64 9.33 4.05 -12.11
N GLU A 65 9.41 5.37 -12.22
CA GLU A 65 10.65 6.15 -12.10
C GLU A 65 11.37 5.90 -10.77
N SER A 66 10.65 5.64 -9.68
CA SER A 66 11.25 5.30 -8.39
C SER A 66 11.70 3.84 -8.29
N GLY A 67 11.29 2.98 -9.21
CA GLY A 67 11.72 1.60 -9.29
C GLY A 67 13.24 1.47 -9.49
N VAL A 68 13.85 2.42 -10.21
CA VAL A 68 15.31 2.46 -10.42
C VAL A 68 16.05 2.65 -9.09
N TYR A 69 15.55 3.50 -8.21
CA TYR A 69 16.13 3.68 -6.88
C TYR A 69 16.03 2.41 -6.05
N GLY A 70 14.90 1.70 -6.10
CA GLY A 70 14.76 0.40 -5.45
C GLY A 70 15.76 -0.64 -5.96
N GLY A 71 16.00 -0.66 -7.28
CA GLY A 71 16.99 -1.55 -7.91
C GLY A 71 18.43 -1.30 -7.50
N LEU A 72 18.78 -0.14 -6.96
CA LEU A 72 20.13 0.13 -6.41
C LEU A 72 20.36 -0.53 -5.05
N TYR A 73 19.27 -0.83 -4.30
CA TYR A 73 19.33 -1.40 -2.96
C TYR A 73 18.99 -2.90 -2.91
N LEU A 74 18.66 -3.51 -4.06
CA LEU A 74 18.45 -4.95 -4.24
C LEU A 74 19.77 -5.65 -4.58
#